data_AF-A0AAU5RWU9-F1
#
_entry.id   AF-A0AAU5RWU9-F1
#
_cell.length_a   1.000
_cell.length_b   1.000
_cell.length_c   1.000
_cell.angle_alpha   90.00
_cell.angle_beta   90.00
_cell.angle_gamma   90.00
#
_symmetry.space_group_name_H-M   'P 1'
#
loop_
_entity.id
_entity.type
_entity.pdbx_description
1 polymer ?
#
loop_
_entity_poly.entity_id
_entity_poly.type
_entity_poly.pdbx_seq_one_letter_code
_entity_poly.pdbx_strand_id
1 'polypeptide(L)'
;MAGHPAFEFIRELWDDEDTRLAVVLVGAETCYQKIKNRPALDSRILVWQRYKPLTPAEVLTVVPEYHPLWADVPTDELLWIDDVACHGNFRQWAKITYLLREQHGGAGPKGAGSAGLTHPPTPHSAAAPLHPYSRDLVRAVLSRLDPTQRHTD
;
A
#
# COMPACT_ATOMS: atom_id res chain seq x y z
N MET A 1 -13.02 23.56 -29.09
CA MET A 1 -13.08 22.49 -28.06
C MET A 1 -12.90 23.17 -26.71
N ALA A 2 -13.89 23.10 -25.82
CA ALA A 2 -13.77 23.72 -24.51
C ALA A 2 -12.75 22.93 -23.66
N GLY A 3 -11.70 23.60 -23.20
CA GLY A 3 -10.77 23.04 -22.20
C GLY A 3 -11.54 22.67 -20.93
N HIS A 4 -11.06 21.66 -20.21
CA HIS A 4 -11.65 21.32 -18.91
C HIS A 4 -11.40 22.52 -17.97
N PRO A 5 -12.43 23.13 -17.35
CA PRO A 5 -12.26 24.39 -16.60
C PRO A 5 -11.14 24.35 -15.56
N ALA A 6 -10.97 23.21 -14.88
CA ALA A 6 -9.89 23.03 -13.90
C ALA A 6 -8.48 23.11 -14.51
N PHE A 7 -8.27 22.67 -15.75
CA PHE A 7 -6.97 22.71 -16.40
C PHE A 7 -6.60 24.10 -16.90
N GLU A 8 -7.59 24.89 -17.33
CA GLU A 8 -7.36 26.31 -17.65
C GLU A 8 -7.04 27.10 -16.39
N PHE A 9 -7.74 26.83 -15.28
CA PHE A 9 -7.43 27.48 -14.00
C PHE A 9 -6.01 27.16 -13.50
N ILE A 10 -5.57 25.90 -13.57
CA ILE A 10 -4.19 25.53 -13.23
C ILE A 10 -3.18 26.25 -14.13
N ARG A 11 -3.49 26.40 -15.43
CA ARG A 11 -2.64 27.13 -16.36
C ARG A 11 -2.56 28.61 -15.99
N GLU A 12 -3.69 29.24 -15.70
CA GLU A 12 -3.74 30.65 -15.29
C GLU A 12 -2.93 30.90 -14.02
N LEU A 13 -3.03 30.03 -13.01
CA LEU A 13 -2.21 30.12 -11.80
C LEU A 13 -0.72 29.94 -12.08
N TRP A 14 -0.35 29.09 -13.03
CA TRP A 14 1.05 28.85 -13.39
C TRP A 14 1.64 30.05 -14.15
N ASP A 15 0.85 30.66 -15.04
CA ASP A 15 1.29 31.77 -15.90
C ASP A 15 1.39 33.11 -15.15
N ASP A 16 0.81 33.21 -13.96
CA ASP A 16 0.87 34.41 -13.12
C ASP A 16 2.27 34.60 -12.49
N GLU A 17 2.95 35.69 -12.84
CA GLU A 17 4.30 36.03 -12.37
C GLU A 17 4.37 36.27 -10.85
N ASP A 18 3.26 36.68 -10.22
CA ASP A 18 3.17 36.86 -8.78
C ASP A 18 2.96 35.52 -8.04
N THR A 19 2.65 34.45 -8.78
CA THR A 19 2.38 33.12 -8.23
C THR A 19 3.59 32.20 -8.39
N ARG A 20 4.33 31.99 -7.28
CA ARG A 20 5.41 31.00 -7.23
C ARG A 20 4.88 29.65 -6.75
N LEU A 21 4.58 28.75 -7.69
CA LEU A 21 4.00 27.44 -7.38
C LEU A 21 4.79 26.28 -7.99
N ALA A 22 4.65 25.11 -7.37
CA ALA A 22 5.02 23.82 -7.97
C ALA A 22 3.77 22.95 -8.10
N VAL A 23 3.43 22.51 -9.32
CA VAL A 23 2.31 21.57 -9.54
C VAL A 23 2.84 20.16 -9.66
N VAL A 24 2.20 19.23 -8.95
CA VAL A 24 2.33 17.80 -9.19
C VAL A 24 0.98 17.25 -9.63
N LEU A 25 0.90 16.77 -10.87
CA LEU A 25 -0.29 16.12 -11.41
C LEU A 25 -0.15 14.60 -11.22
N VAL A 26 -1.11 14.00 -10.53
CA VAL A 26 -1.14 12.55 -10.26
C VAL A 26 -2.45 11.97 -10.75
N GLY A 27 -2.38 10.86 -11.48
CA GLY A 27 -3.57 10.17 -11.95
C GLY A 27 -3.28 8.77 -12.45
N ALA A 28 -4.37 8.07 -12.80
CA ALA A 28 -4.32 6.74 -13.41
C ALA A 28 -3.81 6.79 -14.86
N GLU A 29 -3.75 5.64 -15.54
CA GLU A 29 -3.07 5.48 -16.83
C GLU A 29 -3.49 6.50 -17.93
N THR A 30 -4.76 6.90 -17.96
CA THR A 30 -5.27 7.89 -18.94
C THR A 30 -4.83 9.34 -18.66
N CYS A 31 -4.25 9.63 -17.49
CA CYS A 31 -3.82 10.97 -17.10
C CYS A 31 -2.75 11.52 -18.05
N TYR A 32 -1.77 10.69 -18.40
CA TYR A 32 -0.70 11.05 -19.33
C TYR A 32 -1.28 11.55 -20.66
N GLN A 33 -2.15 10.75 -21.30
CA GLN A 33 -2.76 11.10 -22.59
C GLN A 33 -3.63 12.36 -22.51
N LYS A 34 -4.39 12.51 -21.42
CA LYS A 34 -5.24 13.70 -21.20
C LYS A 34 -4.41 14.98 -21.17
N ILE A 35 -3.25 14.95 -20.53
CA ILE A 35 -2.38 16.12 -20.47
C ILE A 35 -1.61 16.29 -21.77
N LYS A 36 -1.08 15.21 -22.37
CA LYS A 36 -0.33 15.25 -23.63
C LYS A 36 -1.14 15.83 -24.79
N ASN A 37 -2.45 15.57 -24.81
CA ASN A 37 -3.37 16.12 -25.81
C ASN A 37 -3.69 17.62 -25.62
N ARG A 38 -3.08 18.28 -24.63
CA ARG A 38 -3.26 19.72 -24.31
C ARG A 38 -1.90 20.44 -24.37
N PRO A 39 -1.51 21.01 -25.53
CA PRO A 39 -0.18 21.60 -25.72
C PRO A 39 0.20 22.67 -24.67
N ALA A 40 -0.78 23.44 -24.18
CA ALA A 40 -0.56 24.46 -23.17
C ALA A 40 -0.12 23.88 -21.81
N LEU A 41 -0.60 22.69 -21.43
CA LEU A 41 -0.15 22.02 -20.21
C LEU A 41 1.11 21.18 -20.46
N ASP A 42 1.16 20.47 -21.58
CA ASP A 42 2.31 19.60 -21.91
C ASP A 42 3.63 20.39 -21.94
N SER A 43 3.62 21.59 -22.54
CA SER A 43 4.80 22.47 -22.60
C SER A 43 5.33 22.92 -21.24
N ARG A 44 4.53 22.83 -20.17
CA ARG A 44 4.89 23.26 -18.81
C ARG A 44 5.35 22.10 -17.93
N ILE A 45 5.22 20.85 -18.37
CA ILE A 45 5.66 19.69 -17.59
C ILE A 45 7.15 19.46 -17.80
N LEU A 46 7.91 19.66 -16.72
CA LEU A 46 9.35 19.44 -16.69
C LEU A 46 9.71 17.95 -16.53
N VAL A 47 8.91 17.20 -15.77
CA VAL A 47 9.20 15.81 -15.42
C VAL A 47 7.95 14.96 -15.58
N TRP A 48 8.07 13.89 -16.36
CA TRP A 48 7.09 12.82 -16.47
C TRP A 48 7.57 11.60 -15.71
N GLN A 49 6.92 11.30 -14.58
CA GLN A 49 7.24 10.10 -13.81
C GLN A 49 6.10 9.08 -13.92
N ARG A 50 6.40 7.92 -14.51
CA ARG A 50 5.51 6.75 -14.45
C ARG A 50 5.86 5.94 -13.22
N TYR A 51 4.87 5.71 -12.35
CA TYR A 51 5.01 4.72 -11.29
C TYR A 51 4.89 3.32 -11.89
N LYS A 52 5.76 2.42 -11.45
CA LYS A 52 5.73 1.01 -11.81
C LYS A 52 5.50 0.18 -10.54
N PRO A 53 4.92 -1.02 -10.67
CA PRO A 53 4.94 -1.98 -9.58
C PRO A 53 6.39 -2.22 -9.12
N LEU A 54 6.57 -2.45 -7.82
CA LEU A 54 7.84 -2.88 -7.26
C LEU A 54 8.24 -4.22 -7.88
N THR A 55 9.51 -4.34 -8.23
CA THR A 55 10.11 -5.62 -8.57
C THR A 55 10.23 -6.50 -7.32
N PRO A 56 10.38 -7.84 -7.46
CA PRO A 56 10.61 -8.71 -6.31
C PRO A 56 11.78 -8.27 -5.41
N ALA A 57 12.86 -7.74 -6.00
CA ALA A 57 14.00 -7.22 -5.25
C ALA A 57 13.66 -5.93 -4.48
N GLU A 58 12.87 -5.04 -5.09
CA GLU A 58 12.38 -3.83 -4.42
C GLU A 58 11.37 -4.18 -3.31
N VAL A 59 10.53 -5.20 -3.48
CA VAL A 59 9.62 -5.67 -2.43
C VAL A 59 10.41 -6.09 -1.19
N LEU A 60 11.48 -6.86 -1.36
CA LEU A 60 12.32 -7.35 -0.26
C LEU A 60 13.09 -6.25 0.49
N THR A 61 13.21 -5.05 -0.09
CA THR A 61 13.92 -3.92 0.53
C THR A 61 12.94 -2.88 1.06
N VAL A 62 11.94 -2.51 0.26
CA VAL A 62 10.98 -1.45 0.57
C VAL A 62 9.92 -1.90 1.59
N VAL A 63 9.39 -3.12 1.47
CA VAL A 63 8.25 -3.55 2.31
C VAL A 63 8.64 -3.76 3.78
N PRO A 64 9.80 -4.35 4.12
CA PRO A 64 10.26 -4.42 5.51
C PRO A 64 10.47 -3.04 6.14
N GLU A 65 10.97 -2.07 5.38
CA GLU A 65 11.15 -0.68 5.86
C GLU A 65 9.85 0.10 5.96
N TYR A 66 8.85 -0.24 5.14
CA TYR A 66 7.58 0.46 5.10
C TYR A 66 6.80 0.39 6.42
N HIS A 67 6.73 -0.79 7.06
CA HIS A 67 5.93 -0.96 8.27
C HIS A 67 6.46 -2.09 9.17
N PRO A 68 6.53 -1.91 10.52
CA PRO A 68 7.13 -2.89 11.45
C PRO A 68 6.54 -4.30 11.39
N LEU A 69 5.27 -4.39 11.01
CA LEU A 69 4.53 -5.65 10.77
C LEU A 69 5.31 -6.54 9.77
N TRP A 70 6.05 -5.97 8.83
CA TRP A 70 6.81 -6.70 7.79
C TRP A 70 8.30 -6.84 8.07
N ALA A 71 8.84 -6.17 9.09
CA ALA A 71 10.28 -6.03 9.31
C ALA A 71 11.00 -7.38 9.49
N ASP A 72 10.38 -8.31 10.21
CA ASP A 72 10.94 -9.62 10.54
C ASP A 72 10.32 -10.76 9.71
N VAL A 73 9.62 -10.45 8.61
CA VAL A 73 8.99 -11.48 7.77
C VAL A 73 10.04 -12.13 6.86
N PRO A 74 10.13 -13.49 6.85
CA PRO A 74 11.01 -14.20 5.95
C PRO A 74 10.82 -13.80 4.49
N THR A 75 11.92 -13.73 3.74
CA THR A 75 11.90 -13.25 2.35
C THR A 75 11.01 -14.07 1.43
N ASP A 76 10.96 -15.39 1.63
CA ASP A 76 10.11 -16.31 0.88
C ASP A 76 8.62 -16.08 1.17
N GLU A 77 8.26 -15.77 2.40
CA GLU A 77 6.89 -15.39 2.77
C GLU A 77 6.52 -14.02 2.18
N LEU A 78 7.41 -13.03 2.21
CA LEU A 78 7.16 -11.72 1.58
C LEU A 78 6.92 -11.84 0.08
N LEU A 79 7.74 -12.63 -0.62
CA LEU A 79 7.57 -12.87 -2.05
C LEU A 79 6.31 -13.67 -2.35
N TRP A 80 5.96 -14.64 -1.50
CA TRP A 80 4.70 -15.36 -1.63
C TRP A 80 3.49 -14.43 -1.49
N ILE A 81 3.48 -13.55 -0.48
CA ILE A 81 2.43 -12.55 -0.28
C ILE A 81 2.35 -11.60 -1.47
N ASP A 82 3.50 -11.16 -1.98
CA ASP A 82 3.54 -10.31 -3.17
C ASP A 82 2.88 -11.02 -4.36
N ASP A 83 3.30 -12.25 -4.66
CA ASP A 83 2.82 -13.04 -5.80
C ASP A 83 1.32 -13.33 -5.74
N VAL A 84 0.76 -13.57 -4.55
CA VAL A 84 -0.67 -13.95 -4.45
C VAL A 84 -1.63 -12.76 -4.27
N ALA A 85 -1.11 -11.56 -3.96
CA ALA A 85 -1.95 -10.45 -3.50
C ALA A 85 -1.57 -9.07 -4.01
N CYS A 86 -0.28 -8.74 -3.96
CA CYS A 86 0.15 -7.36 -4.08
C CYS A 86 0.74 -7.06 -5.46
N HIS A 87 1.42 -8.04 -6.08
CA HIS A 87 2.03 -7.95 -7.40
C HIS A 87 2.89 -6.67 -7.56
N GLY A 88 3.68 -6.33 -6.54
CA GLY A 88 4.46 -5.09 -6.48
C GLY A 88 3.65 -3.80 -6.30
N ASN A 89 2.32 -3.87 -6.23
CA ASN A 89 1.46 -2.70 -6.06
C ASN A 89 1.47 -2.23 -4.60
N PHE A 90 2.15 -1.12 -4.36
CA PHE A 90 2.28 -0.55 -3.02
C PHE A 90 0.94 -0.18 -2.35
N ARG A 91 -0.11 0.15 -3.13
CA ARG A 91 -1.45 0.39 -2.60
C ARG A 91 -2.05 -0.88 -2.01
N GLN A 92 -1.81 -2.04 -2.62
CA GLN A 92 -2.26 -3.33 -2.08
C GLN A 92 -1.50 -3.69 -0.81
N TRP A 93 -0.18 -3.44 -0.78
CA TRP A 93 0.63 -3.56 0.44
C TRP A 93 0.10 -2.71 1.60
N ALA A 94 -0.23 -1.44 1.35
CA ALA A 94 -0.85 -0.58 2.36
C ALA A 94 -2.22 -1.12 2.82
N LYS A 95 -3.04 -1.63 1.89
CA LYS A 95 -4.36 -2.18 2.18
C LYS A 95 -4.30 -3.44 3.04
N ILE A 96 -3.45 -4.40 2.70
CA ILE A 96 -3.30 -5.64 3.49
C ILE A 96 -2.71 -5.34 4.87
N THR A 97 -1.75 -4.42 4.96
CA THR A 97 -1.20 -3.94 6.25
C THR A 97 -2.31 -3.40 7.16
N TYR A 98 -3.20 -2.56 6.62
CA TYR A 98 -4.34 -2.02 7.37
C TYR A 98 -5.27 -3.13 7.87
N LEU A 99 -5.68 -4.05 6.99
CA LEU A 99 -6.62 -5.12 7.33
C LEU A 99 -6.06 -6.09 8.37
N LEU A 100 -4.77 -6.42 8.28
CA LEU A 100 -4.10 -7.26 9.27
C LEU A 100 -4.06 -6.55 10.63
N ARG A 101 -3.72 -5.26 10.67
CA ARG A 101 -3.76 -4.47 11.91
C ARG A 101 -5.14 -4.43 12.56
N GLU A 102 -6.22 -4.31 11.78
CA GLU A 102 -7.58 -4.38 12.32
C GLU A 102 -7.90 -5.75 12.93
N GLN A 103 -7.48 -6.85 12.28
CA GLN A 103 -7.69 -8.20 12.82
C GLN A 103 -6.93 -8.40 14.15
N HIS A 104 -5.72 -7.86 14.29
CA HIS A 104 -4.96 -7.93 15.54
C HIS A 104 -5.43 -6.95 16.61
N GLY A 105 -5.90 -5.75 16.23
CA GLY A 105 -6.42 -4.74 17.16
C GLY A 105 -7.85 -5.01 17.65
N GLY A 106 -8.62 -5.84 16.94
CA GLY A 106 -9.96 -6.30 17.36
C GLY A 106 -9.94 -7.34 18.48
N ALA A 107 -8.77 -7.91 18.81
CA ALA A 107 -8.57 -8.83 19.92
C ALA A 107 -8.07 -8.10 21.18
N GLY A 108 -8.74 -7.01 21.57
CA GLY A 108 -8.58 -6.45 22.92
C GLY A 108 -9.09 -7.44 23.98
N PRO A 109 -8.50 -7.50 25.18
CA PRO A 109 -8.85 -8.50 26.19
C PRO A 109 -10.29 -8.29 26.67
N LYS A 110 -11.19 -9.17 26.24
CA LYS A 110 -12.55 -9.23 26.76
C LYS A 110 -12.50 -9.87 28.16
N GLY A 111 -12.36 -9.02 29.17
CA GLY A 111 -12.66 -9.29 30.58
C GLY A 111 -11.98 -10.53 31.19
N ALA A 112 -10.81 -10.33 31.79
CA ALA A 112 -10.28 -11.27 32.78
C ALA A 112 -11.17 -11.24 34.04
N GLY A 113 -12.19 -12.11 34.05
CA GLY A 113 -12.84 -12.57 35.27
C GLY A 113 -11.87 -13.47 36.04
N SER A 114 -11.62 -13.12 37.28
CA SER A 114 -10.78 -13.83 38.25
C SER A 114 -11.24 -15.27 38.51
N ALA A 115 -10.27 -16.20 38.58
CA ALA A 115 -10.01 -17.15 39.68
C ALA A 115 -9.61 -18.56 39.21
N GLY A 116 -8.49 -19.10 39.74
CA GLY A 116 -8.32 -20.55 39.91
C GLY A 116 -7.00 -21.21 39.47
N LEU A 117 -5.93 -21.02 40.26
CA LEU A 117 -4.93 -22.02 40.73
C LEU A 117 -4.23 -23.04 39.76
N THR A 118 -2.90 -22.85 39.66
CA THR A 118 -1.76 -23.80 39.79
C THR A 118 -1.50 -24.96 38.79
N HIS A 119 -0.43 -24.84 38.00
CA HIS A 119 0.65 -25.85 37.84
C HIS A 119 1.89 -25.18 37.15
N PRO A 120 3.16 -25.48 37.52
CA PRO A 120 4.31 -24.98 36.76
C PRO A 120 4.55 -25.85 35.51
N PRO A 121 4.85 -25.27 34.32
CA PRO A 121 5.39 -26.03 33.21
C PRO A 121 6.92 -25.98 33.18
N THR A 122 7.49 -27.13 32.88
CA THR A 122 8.88 -27.46 32.59
C THR A 122 9.45 -26.60 31.44
N PRO A 123 10.75 -26.22 31.44
CA PRO A 123 11.33 -25.37 30.40
C PRO A 123 11.79 -26.20 29.19
N HIS A 124 10.86 -26.63 28.34
CA HIS A 124 11.19 -27.07 26.98
C HIS A 124 10.06 -26.72 26.02
N SER A 125 10.17 -25.51 25.47
CA SER A 125 9.78 -25.13 24.10
C SER A 125 9.67 -23.61 24.15
N ALA A 126 10.75 -22.91 23.78
CA ALA A 126 10.62 -21.51 23.43
C ALA A 126 9.72 -21.50 22.19
N ALA A 127 8.43 -21.28 22.40
CA ALA A 127 7.49 -21.05 21.32
C ALA A 127 8.11 -19.99 20.42
N ALA A 128 8.36 -20.36 19.15
CA ALA A 128 8.75 -19.40 18.15
C ALA A 128 7.81 -18.21 18.27
N PRO A 129 8.31 -16.96 18.26
CA PRO A 129 7.46 -15.80 18.38
C PRO A 129 6.32 -15.98 17.39
N LEU A 130 5.08 -15.93 17.89
CA LEU A 130 3.88 -16.03 17.07
C LEU A 130 4.07 -15.03 15.94
N HIS A 131 4.39 -15.53 14.75
CA HIS A 131 4.46 -14.66 13.58
C HIS A 131 3.11 -13.96 13.55
N PRO A 132 3.05 -12.63 13.38
CA PRO A 132 1.77 -11.93 13.37
C PRO A 132 0.84 -12.47 12.28
N TYR A 133 1.28 -13.37 11.40
CA TYR A 133 0.51 -13.85 10.28
C TYR A 133 0.76 -15.34 10.03
N SER A 134 -0.32 -16.06 9.78
CA SER A 134 -0.29 -17.32 9.06
C SER A 134 -0.67 -17.08 7.59
N ARG A 135 -0.22 -17.96 6.69
CA ARG A 135 -0.69 -17.96 5.30
C ARG A 135 -2.22 -18.03 5.21
N ASP A 136 -2.87 -18.67 6.17
CA ASP A 136 -4.33 -18.73 6.27
C ASP A 136 -4.96 -17.38 6.61
N LEU A 137 -4.35 -16.61 7.52
CA LEU A 137 -4.80 -15.26 7.83
C LEU A 137 -4.65 -14.35 6.62
N VAL A 138 -3.51 -14.42 5.93
CA VAL A 138 -3.31 -13.68 4.67
C VAL A 138 -4.41 -14.08 3.69
N ARG A 139 -4.61 -15.38 3.42
CA ARG A 139 -5.64 -15.86 2.51
C ARG A 139 -7.05 -15.42 2.91
N ALA A 140 -7.37 -15.39 4.20
CA ALA A 140 -8.65 -14.90 4.73
C ALA A 140 -8.83 -13.38 4.57
N VAL A 141 -7.75 -12.61 4.65
CA VAL A 141 -7.78 -11.17 4.33
C VAL A 141 -7.94 -10.96 2.83
N LEU A 142 -7.23 -11.74 2.00
CA LEU A 142 -7.33 -11.67 0.54
C LEU A 142 -8.71 -12.09 0.02
N SER A 143 -9.40 -13.02 0.66
CA SER A 143 -10.76 -13.39 0.28
C SER A 143 -11.77 -12.27 0.52
N ARG A 144 -11.48 -11.34 1.43
CA ARG A 144 -12.26 -10.10 1.66
C ARG A 144 -11.91 -8.98 0.68
N LEU A 145 -10.78 -9.08 -0.02
CA LEU A 145 -10.44 -8.16 -1.10
C LEU A 145 -11.25 -8.52 -2.35
N ASP A 146 -12.14 -7.61 -2.73
CA ASP A 146 -12.98 -7.67 -3.92
C ASP A 146 -12.15 -8.12 -5.16
N PRO A 147 -12.53 -9.19 -5.88
CA PRO A 147 -11.80 -9.70 -7.04
C PRO A 147 -11.58 -8.64 -8.13
N THR A 148 -12.50 -7.66 -8.21
CA THR A 148 -12.46 -6.58 -9.21
C THR A 148 -11.35 -5.56 -8.97
N GLN A 149 -10.69 -5.59 -7.80
CA GLN A 149 -9.59 -4.68 -7.46
C GLN A 149 -8.20 -5.31 -7.65
N ARG A 150 -8.12 -6.57 -8.12
CA ARG A 150 -6.86 -7.29 -8.35
C ARG A 150 -6.22 -6.99 -9.70
N HIS A 151 -6.99 -6.41 -10.62
CA HIS A 151 -6.52 -5.98 -11.93
C HIS A 151 -6.79 -4.49 -12.08
N THR A 152 -5.75 -3.69 -11.87
CA THR A 152 -5.67 -2.39 -12.50
C THR A 152 -4.26 -2.33 -13.06
N ASP A 153 -4.18 -2.73 -14.33
CA ASP A 153 -2.98 -2.70 -15.16
C ASP A 153 -2.44 -1.25 -15.34
#